data_AF-A0A7V3ZVS5-F1
#
_entry.id   AF-A0A7V3ZVS5-F1
#
_cell.length_a   1.000
_cell.length_b   1.000
_cell.length_c   1.000
_cell.angle_alpha   90.00
_cell.angle_beta   90.00
_cell.angle_gamma   90.00
#
_symmetry.space_group_name_H-M   'P 1'
#
loop_
_entity.id
_entity.type
_entity.pdbx_description
1 polymer ?
#
loop_
_entity_poly.entity_id
_entity_poly.type
_entity_poly.pdbx_seq_one_letter_code
_entity_poly.pdbx_strand_id
1 'polypeptide(L)'
;MEKKRIVVSHPVFGEGEVITSRLNGQELYIHFYSGLRLWVLRKRLLFISEAPLLEKKFDEIKAKRICEALRMGIVPRQDCEDFTFGREEEVRNLKKIIKKLKEGKGDTFLIEGEYGSGKTHLLEYLYHYALKEGVCVSKITLTPDEVSP
;
A
#
# COMPACT_ATOMS: atom_id res chain seq x y z
N MET A 1 -2.81 26.02 -22.08
CA MET A 1 -2.25 24.68 -21.82
C MET A 1 -1.31 24.80 -20.63
N GLU A 2 -1.75 24.41 -19.44
CA GLU A 2 -0.97 24.49 -18.21
C GLU A 2 0.16 23.46 -18.26
N LYS A 3 1.42 23.91 -18.28
CA LYS A 3 2.57 23.00 -18.18
C LYS A 3 2.55 22.38 -16.77
N LYS A 4 2.28 21.07 -16.68
CA LYS A 4 2.36 20.31 -15.44
C LYS A 4 3.75 20.48 -14.84
N ARG A 5 3.84 21.17 -13.71
CA ARG A 5 5.11 21.45 -13.03
C ARG A 5 5.58 20.15 -12.36
N ILE A 6 6.80 19.73 -12.68
CA ILE A 6 7.40 18.54 -12.07
C ILE A 6 8.22 19.01 -10.89
N VAL A 7 7.73 18.72 -9.69
CA VAL A 7 8.43 19.04 -8.43
C VAL A 7 9.32 17.85 -8.04
N VAL A 8 10.53 18.15 -7.60
CA VAL A 8 11.53 17.17 -7.16
C VAL A 8 12.16 17.61 -5.85
N SER A 9 12.64 16.67 -5.06
CA SER A 9 13.42 16.92 -3.83
C SER A 9 14.83 16.33 -3.95
N HIS A 10 15.82 17.10 -3.50
CA HIS A 10 17.20 16.67 -3.36
C HIS A 10 17.61 16.73 -1.87
N PRO A 11 18.28 15.70 -1.32
CA PRO A 11 18.62 15.63 0.11
C PRO A 11 19.38 16.84 0.66
N VAL A 12 20.18 17.51 -0.19
CA VAL A 12 21.02 18.66 0.20
C VAL A 12 20.39 20.01 -0.16
N PHE A 13 19.67 20.09 -1.29
CA PHE A 13 19.25 21.37 -1.87
C PHE A 13 17.77 21.67 -1.65
N GLY A 14 17.03 20.72 -1.07
CA GLY A 14 15.60 20.83 -0.82
C GLY A 14 14.78 20.58 -2.08
N GLU A 15 13.58 21.15 -2.09
CA GLU A 15 12.61 21.00 -3.17
C GLU A 15 12.84 22.02 -4.28
N GLY A 16 12.47 21.64 -5.50
CA GLY A 16 12.57 22.50 -6.68
C GLY A 16 11.74 22.02 -7.85
N GLU A 17 11.61 22.88 -8.84
CA GLU A 17 10.88 22.58 -10.08
C GLU A 17 11.88 22.21 -11.20
N VAL A 18 11.57 21.14 -11.93
CA VAL A 18 12.32 20.77 -13.14
C VAL A 18 11.99 21.74 -14.26
N ILE A 19 13.01 22.43 -14.75
CA ILE A 19 12.89 23.42 -15.83
C ILE A 19 13.11 22.78 -17.20
N THR A 20 14.14 21.94 -17.33
CA THR A 20 14.48 21.24 -18.57
C THR A 20 15.33 20.00 -18.31
N SER A 21 15.64 19.23 -19.35
CA SER A 21 16.46 18.02 -19.27
C SER A 21 17.51 17.96 -20.39
N ARG A 22 18.56 17.17 -20.16
CA ARG A 22 19.59 16.84 -21.16
C ARG A 22 20.05 15.39 -21.01
N LEU A 23 20.95 14.94 -21.90
CA LEU A 23 21.49 13.58 -21.91
C LEU A 23 20.36 12.53 -21.84
N ASN A 24 19.38 12.63 -22.75
CA ASN A 24 18.19 11.78 -22.78
C ASN A 24 17.43 11.70 -21.43
N GLY A 25 17.43 12.79 -20.66
CA GLY A 25 16.71 12.87 -19.38
C GLY A 25 17.48 12.32 -18.18
N GLN A 26 18.77 12.01 -18.32
CA GLN A 26 19.61 11.61 -17.19
C GLN A 26 19.96 12.78 -16.27
N GLU A 27 20.02 14.00 -16.80
CA GLU A 27 20.26 15.20 -16.02
C GLU A 27 19.11 16.19 -16.19
N LEU A 28 18.64 16.72 -15.06
CA LEU A 28 17.55 17.67 -14.98
C LEU A 28 18.08 19.00 -14.47
N TYR A 29 17.70 20.08 -15.14
CA TYR A 29 17.97 21.43 -14.67
C TYR A 29 16.85 21.84 -13.73
N ILE A 30 17.19 22.09 -12.47
CA ILE A 30 16.22 22.33 -11.40
C ILE A 30 16.40 23.74 -10.88
N HIS A 31 15.29 24.43 -10.67
CA HIS A 31 15.23 25.64 -9.87
C HIS A 31 14.73 25.27 -8.48
N PHE A 32 15.64 25.20 -7.51
CA PHE A 32 15.31 24.94 -6.12
C PHE A 32 14.65 26.16 -5.49
N TYR A 33 13.72 25.94 -4.56
CA TYR A 33 13.04 27.02 -3.83
C TYR A 33 13.98 27.82 -2.92
N SER A 34 15.17 27.28 -2.64
CA SER A 34 16.29 28.02 -2.03
C SER A 34 16.89 29.10 -2.94
N GLY A 35 16.50 29.16 -4.22
CA GLY A 35 17.04 30.06 -5.24
C GLY A 35 18.20 29.46 -6.05
N LEU A 36 18.70 28.29 -5.68
CA LEU A 36 19.76 27.59 -6.40
C LEU A 36 19.27 27.00 -7.73
N ARG A 37 20.13 27.03 -8.75
CA ARG A 37 19.85 26.43 -10.07
C ARG A 37 20.98 25.52 -10.51
N LEU A 38 20.70 24.23 -10.63
CA LEU A 38 21.75 23.23 -10.90
C LEU A 38 21.25 22.14 -11.84
N TRP A 39 22.18 21.57 -12.60
CA TRP A 39 21.99 20.29 -13.26
C TRP A 39 22.20 19.17 -12.23
N VAL A 40 21.19 18.33 -12.05
CA VAL A 40 21.24 17.21 -11.10
C VAL A 40 20.88 15.92 -11.83
N LEU A 41 21.67 14.88 -11.57
CA LEU A 41 21.38 13.54 -12.08
C LEU A 41 20.03 13.06 -11.56
N ARG A 42 19.19 12.56 -12.47
CA ARG A 42 17.84 12.08 -12.17
C ARG A 42 17.78 11.09 -11.01
N LYS A 43 18.79 10.23 -10.88
CA LYS A 43 18.91 9.23 -9.79
C LYS A 43 19.11 9.83 -8.39
N ARG A 44 19.46 11.11 -8.28
CA ARG A 44 19.65 11.83 -7.01
C ARG A 44 18.41 12.62 -6.61
N LEU A 45 17.32 12.50 -7.35
CA LEU A 45 16.10 13.27 -7.16
C LEU A 45 14.96 12.35 -6.76
N LEU A 46 14.21 12.77 -5.75
CA LEU A 46 12.92 12.19 -5.41
C LEU A 46 11.87 12.99 -6.17
N PHE A 47 11.14 12.35 -7.08
CA PHE A 47 10.04 13.01 -7.77
C PHE A 47 8.87 13.12 -6.81
N ILE A 48 8.50 14.35 -6.47
CA ILE A 48 7.31 14.63 -5.69
C ILE A 48 6.16 14.62 -6.69
N SER A 49 5.56 13.45 -6.89
CA SER A 49 4.19 13.42 -7.42
C SER A 49 3.26 13.94 -6.33
N GLU A 50 2.18 14.62 -6.72
CA GLU A 50 1.00 14.67 -5.86
C GLU A 50 0.75 13.24 -5.39
N ALA A 51 0.71 13.03 -4.07
CA ALA A 51 0.23 11.76 -3.53
C ALA A 51 -1.11 11.51 -4.23
N PRO A 52 -1.34 10.34 -4.86
CA PRO A 52 -2.62 10.07 -5.46
C PRO A 52 -3.65 10.33 -4.35
N LEU A 53 -4.46 11.37 -4.54
CA LEU A 53 -5.58 11.60 -3.65
C LEU A 53 -6.41 10.33 -3.76
N LEU A 54 -6.40 9.53 -2.71
CA LEU A 54 -7.26 8.38 -2.62
C LEU A 54 -8.68 8.94 -2.70
N GLU A 55 -9.34 8.80 -3.86
CA GLU A 55 -10.73 9.22 -4.08
C GLU A 55 -11.71 8.43 -3.19
N LYS A 56 -11.21 7.49 -2.37
CA LYS A 56 -11.98 6.81 -1.34
C LYS A 56 -12.42 7.81 -0.27
N LYS A 57 -13.65 8.28 -0.42
CA LYS A 57 -14.38 8.94 0.67
C LYS A 57 -14.78 7.91 1.71
N PHE A 58 -14.35 8.13 2.94
CA PHE A 58 -14.80 7.37 4.11
C PHE A 58 -15.88 8.17 4.82
N ASP A 59 -16.88 7.48 5.37
CA ASP A 59 -17.76 8.11 6.35
C ASP A 59 -16.98 8.43 7.64
N GLU A 60 -17.49 9.36 8.44
CA GLU A 60 -16.79 9.86 9.64
C GLU A 60 -16.53 8.75 10.68
N ILE A 61 -17.48 7.81 10.81
CA ILE A 61 -17.41 6.72 11.79
C ILE A 61 -16.29 5.75 11.40
N LYS A 62 -16.25 5.36 10.13
CA LYS A 62 -15.24 4.50 9.53
C LYS A 62 -13.86 5.15 9.60
N ALA A 63 -13.74 6.43 9.25
CA ALA A 63 -12.48 7.16 9.36
C ALA A 63 -11.95 7.16 10.81
N LYS A 64 -12.81 7.48 11.79
CA LYS A 64 -12.44 7.42 13.22
C LYS A 64 -12.02 6.03 13.66
N ARG A 65 -12.77 4.99 13.28
CA ARG A 65 -12.45 3.60 13.62
C ARG A 65 -11.10 3.17 13.06
N ILE A 66 -10.80 3.54 11.81
CA ILE A 66 -9.50 3.28 11.19
C ILE A 66 -8.40 4.01 11.94
N CYS A 67 -8.56 5.31 12.21
CA CYS A 67 -7.56 6.09 12.94
C CYS A 67 -7.28 5.54 14.34
N GLU A 68 -8.30 5.14 15.10
CA GLU A 68 -8.11 4.57 16.44
C GLU A 68 -7.45 3.18 16.39
N ALA A 69 -7.82 2.33 15.43
CA ALA A 69 -7.15 1.04 15.24
C ALA A 69 -5.65 1.23 14.96
N LEU A 70 -5.31 2.14 14.03
CA LEU A 70 -3.91 2.45 13.71
C LEU A 70 -3.18 3.08 14.91
N ARG A 71 -3.83 3.97 15.67
CA ARG A 71 -3.26 4.55 16.90
C ARG A 71 -2.90 3.48 17.92
N MET A 72 -3.71 2.43 18.05
CA MET A 72 -3.47 1.30 18.94
C MET A 72 -2.51 0.26 18.35
N GLY A 73 -2.00 0.47 17.13
CA GLY A 73 -1.12 -0.49 16.45
C GLY A 73 -1.83 -1.77 16.02
N ILE A 74 -3.16 -1.74 15.87
CA ILE A 74 -3.97 -2.89 15.45
C ILE A 74 -4.55 -2.68 14.04
N VAL A 75 -4.82 -3.78 13.34
CA VAL A 75 -5.44 -3.75 12.01
C VAL A 75 -6.93 -3.41 12.15
N PRO A 76 -7.47 -2.45 11.38
CA PRO A 76 -8.90 -2.14 11.36
C PRO A 76 -9.66 -3.27 10.66
N ARG A 77 -9.98 -4.35 11.39
CA ARG A 77 -10.55 -5.59 10.83
C ARG A 77 -11.73 -5.37 9.88
N GLN A 78 -12.71 -4.55 10.28
CA GLN A 78 -13.90 -4.24 9.49
C GLN A 78 -13.60 -3.48 8.19
N ASP A 79 -12.47 -2.79 8.12
CA ASP A 79 -12.07 -1.93 7.01
C ASP A 79 -10.74 -2.39 6.38
N CYS A 80 -10.35 -3.64 6.66
CA CYS A 80 -9.07 -4.22 6.25
C CYS A 80 -8.89 -4.19 4.72
N GLU A 81 -9.99 -4.39 3.97
CA GLU A 81 -9.96 -4.29 2.51
C GLU A 81 -9.55 -2.91 1.98
N ASP A 82 -9.90 -1.85 2.71
CA ASP A 82 -9.59 -0.48 2.30
C ASP A 82 -8.17 -0.05 2.63
N PHE A 83 -7.49 -0.80 3.49
CA PHE A 83 -6.15 -0.53 3.97
C PHE A 83 -5.09 -1.53 3.47
N THR A 84 -5.43 -2.37 2.51
CA THR A 84 -4.48 -3.25 1.83
C THR A 84 -3.90 -2.55 0.61
N PHE A 85 -2.63 -2.14 0.70
CA PHE A 85 -1.91 -1.43 -0.37
C PHE A 85 -0.71 -2.23 -0.88
N GLY A 86 -0.39 -2.12 -2.17
CA GLY A 86 0.83 -2.73 -2.75
C GLY A 86 0.82 -4.26 -2.74
N ARG A 87 -0.38 -4.86 -2.65
CA ARG A 87 -0.63 -6.32 -2.62
C ARG A 87 -1.62 -6.72 -3.69
N GLU A 88 -1.67 -5.97 -4.79
CA GLU A 88 -2.69 -6.13 -5.83
C GLU A 88 -2.63 -7.52 -6.46
N GLU A 89 -1.45 -8.11 -6.59
CA GLU A 89 -1.28 -9.45 -7.14
C GLU A 89 -1.78 -10.52 -6.19
N GLU A 90 -1.35 -10.48 -4.93
CA GLU A 90 -1.76 -11.43 -3.90
C GLU A 90 -3.27 -11.36 -3.69
N VAL A 91 -3.84 -10.15 -3.58
CA VAL A 91 -5.28 -9.94 -3.48
C VAL A 91 -6.01 -10.53 -4.68
N ARG A 92 -5.53 -10.30 -5.91
CA ARG A 92 -6.16 -10.90 -7.11
C ARG A 92 -6.15 -12.43 -7.04
N ASN A 93 -5.05 -13.04 -6.59
CA ASN A 93 -4.95 -14.49 -6.47
C ASN A 93 -5.91 -15.03 -5.40
N LEU A 94 -5.98 -14.38 -4.23
CA LEU A 94 -6.95 -14.69 -3.17
C LEU A 94 -8.41 -14.63 -3.65
N LYS A 95 -8.78 -13.59 -4.41
CA LYS A 95 -10.13 -13.47 -4.97
C LYS A 95 -10.46 -14.60 -5.95
N LYS A 96 -9.49 -15.02 -6.78
CA LYS A 96 -9.67 -16.15 -7.71
C LYS A 96 -9.95 -17.45 -6.95
N ILE A 97 -9.35 -17.65 -5.79
CA ILE A 97 -9.52 -18.85 -4.97
C ILE A 97 -10.96 -18.94 -4.46
N ILE A 98 -11.47 -17.85 -3.89
CA ILE A 98 -12.87 -17.79 -3.44
C ILE A 98 -13.84 -18.00 -4.60
N LYS A 99 -13.53 -17.47 -5.79
CA LYS A 99 -14.33 -17.73 -7.00
C LYS A 99 -14.34 -19.21 -7.37
N LYS A 100 -13.18 -19.87 -7.44
CA LYS A 100 -13.08 -21.32 -7.71
C LYS A 100 -13.84 -22.15 -6.67
N LEU A 101 -13.75 -21.78 -5.40
CA LEU A 101 -14.47 -22.45 -4.32
C LEU A 101 -15.98 -22.43 -4.56
N LYS A 102 -16.52 -21.27 -4.98
CA LYS A 102 -17.93 -21.14 -5.36
C LYS A 102 -18.33 -21.97 -6.59
N GLU A 103 -17.38 -22.26 -7.47
CA GLU A 103 -17.56 -23.17 -8.61
C GLU A 103 -17.42 -24.65 -8.21
N GLY A 104 -17.30 -24.96 -6.92
CA GLY A 104 -17.18 -26.32 -6.39
C GLY A 104 -15.77 -26.92 -6.43
N LYS A 105 -14.73 -26.09 -6.64
CA LYS A 105 -13.33 -26.53 -6.70
C LYS A 105 -12.58 -26.11 -5.44
N GLY A 106 -12.11 -27.10 -4.67
CA GLY A 106 -11.21 -26.88 -3.54
C GLY A 106 -9.77 -26.64 -3.99
N ASP A 107 -9.01 -25.87 -3.20
CA ASP A 107 -7.63 -25.48 -3.51
C ASP A 107 -6.90 -25.15 -2.19
N THR A 108 -5.57 -25.27 -2.15
CA THR A 108 -4.75 -25.09 -0.93
C THR A 108 -3.58 -24.15 -1.20
N PHE A 109 -3.33 -23.20 -0.28
CA PHE A 109 -2.32 -22.16 -0.46
C PHE A 109 -1.41 -22.03 0.76
N LEU A 110 -0.14 -21.77 0.47
CA LEU A 110 0.87 -21.40 1.46
C LEU A 110 1.26 -19.94 1.24
N ILE A 111 1.24 -19.14 2.30
CA ILE A 111 1.71 -17.76 2.29
C ILE A 111 3.03 -17.71 3.06
N GLU A 112 4.13 -17.58 2.34
CA GLU A 112 5.47 -17.46 2.91
C GLU A 112 5.93 -15.99 2.92
N GLY A 113 6.78 -15.65 3.89
CA GLY A 113 7.42 -14.34 3.95
C GLY A 113 8.02 -14.06 5.32
N GLU A 114 8.84 -13.02 5.40
CA GLU A 114 9.55 -12.63 6.63
C GLU A 114 8.61 -12.11 7.73
N TYR A 115 9.12 -12.03 8.97
CA TYR A 115 8.38 -11.39 10.07
C TYR A 115 8.05 -9.93 9.71
N GLY A 116 6.83 -9.49 10.00
CA GLY A 116 6.38 -8.14 9.64
C GLY A 116 5.98 -7.95 8.16
N SER A 117 6.11 -8.96 7.30
CA SER A 117 5.74 -8.83 5.87
C SER A 117 4.23 -8.68 5.61
N GLY A 118 3.39 -8.78 6.63
CA GLY A 118 1.94 -8.62 6.50
C GLY A 118 1.16 -9.91 6.20
N LYS A 119 1.72 -11.09 6.46
CA LYS A 119 1.01 -12.39 6.29
C LYS A 119 -0.29 -12.44 7.09
N THR A 120 -0.26 -12.05 8.36
CA THR A 120 -1.45 -11.99 9.23
C THR A 120 -2.50 -11.04 8.69
N HIS A 121 -2.07 -9.89 8.14
CA HIS A 121 -2.95 -8.93 7.49
C HIS A 121 -3.62 -9.53 6.25
N LEU A 122 -2.85 -10.26 5.41
CA LEU A 122 -3.37 -10.91 4.22
C LEU A 122 -4.38 -12.03 4.54
N LEU A 123 -4.15 -12.80 5.61
CA LEU A 123 -5.12 -13.78 6.12
C LEU A 123 -6.39 -13.12 6.66
N GLU A 124 -6.26 -11.99 7.37
CA GLU A 124 -7.41 -11.21 7.85
C GLU A 124 -8.23 -10.65 6.68
N TYR A 125 -7.56 -10.13 5.66
CA TYR A 125 -8.18 -9.67 4.41
C TYR A 125 -9.00 -10.80 3.77
N LEU A 126 -8.41 -12.00 3.61
CA LEU A 126 -9.10 -13.14 3.03
C LEU A 126 -10.34 -13.54 3.84
N TYR A 127 -10.21 -13.57 5.17
CA TYR A 127 -11.31 -13.91 6.08
C TYR A 127 -12.52 -12.99 5.86
N HIS A 128 -12.30 -11.67 5.89
CA HIS A 128 -13.39 -10.70 5.67
C HIS A 128 -13.95 -10.75 4.25
N TYR A 129 -13.08 -10.87 3.25
CA TYR A 129 -13.51 -10.97 1.86
C TYR A 129 -14.37 -12.21 1.63
N ALA A 130 -13.97 -13.37 2.16
CA ALA A 130 -14.71 -14.61 2.02
C ALA A 130 -16.09 -14.56 2.72
N LEU A 131 -16.18 -13.97 3.91
CA LEU A 131 -17.47 -13.74 4.60
C LEU A 131 -18.39 -12.85 3.77
N LYS A 132 -17.87 -11.76 3.20
CA LYS A 132 -18.62 -10.84 2.32
C LYS A 132 -19.12 -11.53 1.05
N GLU A 133 -18.36 -12.50 0.56
CA GLU A 133 -18.74 -13.36 -0.56
C GLU A 133 -19.74 -14.45 -0.16
N GLY A 134 -20.19 -14.52 1.10
CA GLY A 134 -21.16 -15.52 1.58
C GLY A 134 -20.57 -16.90 1.81
N VAL A 135 -19.25 -17.01 1.97
CA VAL A 135 -18.55 -18.27 2.27
C VAL A 135 -18.46 -18.46 3.78
N CYS A 136 -18.63 -19.69 4.26
CA CYS A 136 -18.35 -20.05 5.65
C CYS A 136 -16.84 -20.16 5.88
N VAL A 137 -16.30 -19.47 6.88
CA VAL A 137 -14.85 -19.35 7.12
C VAL A 137 -14.54 -19.62 8.59
N SER A 138 -13.46 -20.37 8.82
CA SER A 138 -12.84 -20.52 10.15
C SER A 138 -11.39 -20.05 10.11
N LYS A 139 -10.93 -19.41 11.18
CA LYS A 139 -9.55 -18.96 11.35
C LYS A 139 -9.01 -19.55 12.64
N ILE A 140 -7.90 -20.28 12.54
CA ILE A 140 -7.25 -20.96 13.65
C ILE A 140 -5.82 -20.42 13.77
N THR A 141 -5.39 -20.12 14.98
CA THR A 141 -4.01 -19.78 15.31
C THR A 141 -3.43 -20.92 16.13
N LEU A 142 -2.29 -21.46 15.70
CA LEU A 142 -1.54 -22.46 16.46
C LEU A 142 -0.33 -21.77 17.08
N THR A 143 -0.24 -21.77 18.39
CA THR A 143 0.92 -21.29 19.15
C THR A 143 1.65 -22.48 19.76
N PRO A 144 3.00 -22.55 19.70
CA PRO A 144 3.75 -23.65 20.31
C PRO A 144 3.62 -23.73 21.84
N ASP A 145 3.19 -22.65 22.49
CA ASP A 145 3.10 -22.54 23.95
C ASP A 145 1.81 -23.15 24.51
N GLU A 146 1.62 -24.46 24.31
CA GLU A 146 0.81 -25.27 25.21
C GLU A 146 1.74 -26.05 26.15
N VAL A 147 2.28 -25.35 27.16
CA VAL A 147 2.70 -26.02 28.40
C VAL A 147 1.51 -26.01 29.33
N SER A 148 0.90 -27.18 29.52
CA SER A 148 -0.02 -27.42 30.63
C SER A 148 0.65 -27.02 31.96
N PRO A 149 -0.11 -26.45 32.92
CA PRO A 149 0.39 -26.08 34.25
C PRO A 149 0.92 -27.28 35.05
#